data_AF-A0A0J9UKH6-F1
#
_entry.id   AF-A0A0J9UKH6-F1
#
_cell.length_a   1.000
_cell.length_b   1.000
_cell.length_c   1.000
_cell.angle_alpha   90.00
_cell.angle_beta   90.00
_cell.angle_gamma   90.00
#
_symmetry.space_group_name_H-M   'P 1'
#
loop_
_entity.id
_entity.type
_entity.pdbx_description
1 polymer ?
#
loop_
_entity_poly.entity_id
_entity_poly.type
_entity_poly.pdbx_seq_one_letter_code
_entity_poly.pdbx_strand_id
1 'polypeptide(L)'
;MADTKVKVNGHTNGNGTAEKTPTKNTKLWQLLALAKEVSKDVGSIEDFEKSAEEREALKQELEAKQGENKRLREFNDKIVREFSDHKAQANAKTETLFAEFEQKYKTYESNKAAVEAMEREVKEAREKLAAAEVKEGEVENLKQNLAAAEAHLTSHASEIREMNAECELQKSQMEANIEELKGCKEKLTQAQSDLGEGILRDFGTEEVKKLRSDLQELSKKVHDFVNEYFNDHDGAHDSASEIQELHARFPKIPLSTRTTKASAKMRCAAADAVIAETLLSYVFVPFYVASDMRATASSMLGFFKGDERRETVYRSQILGSLSDSEQTETVQEDIVRKASNEVRSTLHPLVVAYKQTGFYNAVPTLFRQAVALWADAQRSRDMITAEMPDEEDSRGARQYDDYDVGNARKTKGNPKLTVLAILFPQFVCRDEVIAEGVVLRSDQAAVLEALEEAKDNGGANGDAKKKPGTRRRSSAEPKSPLRK
;
A
#
# COMPACT_ATOMS: atom_id res chain seq x y z
N MET A 1 114.27 10.11 16.93
CA MET A 1 114.86 9.86 18.27
C MET A 1 115.31 8.41 18.30
N ALA A 2 116.48 8.04 18.78
CA ALA A 2 117.64 8.82 19.24
C ALA A 2 118.92 7.98 19.05
N ASP A 3 120.07 8.53 19.46
CA ASP A 3 121.24 7.88 20.10
C ASP A 3 121.39 6.34 20.08
N THR A 4 122.59 5.74 19.99
CA THR A 4 123.95 6.20 20.37
C THR A 4 124.97 5.33 19.58
N LYS A 5 126.09 5.81 18.99
CA LYS A 5 127.29 6.46 19.59
C LYS A 5 128.27 5.45 20.21
N VAL A 6 129.54 5.88 20.35
CA VAL A 6 130.67 5.24 21.08
C VAL A 6 131.46 4.23 20.20
N LYS A 7 132.68 4.55 19.72
CA LYS A 7 133.99 4.68 20.41
C LYS A 7 134.55 3.29 20.86
N VAL A 8 135.86 3.00 20.91
CA VAL A 8 137.09 3.83 20.88
C VAL A 8 138.34 2.99 20.53
N ASN A 9 139.49 3.66 20.34
CA ASN A 9 140.93 3.28 20.43
C ASN A 9 141.30 1.91 21.07
N GLY A 10 142.48 1.32 20.88
CA GLY A 10 143.80 1.78 20.38
C GLY A 10 144.75 0.59 20.14
N HIS A 11 146.01 0.71 19.69
CA HIS A 11 147.18 1.13 20.50
C HIS A 11 147.21 0.44 21.90
N THR A 12 148.27 -0.22 22.39
CA THR A 12 149.73 -0.03 22.16
C THR A 12 150.58 -1.16 22.81
N ASN A 13 151.86 -1.27 22.41
CA ASN A 13 153.08 -1.59 23.18
C ASN A 13 153.09 -2.54 24.43
N GLY A 14 154.12 -3.40 24.49
CA GLY A 14 155.22 -3.19 25.47
C GLY A 14 155.55 -4.29 26.49
N ASN A 15 156.84 -4.30 26.93
CA ASN A 15 157.49 -5.14 27.98
C ASN A 15 157.51 -6.68 27.70
N GLY A 16 158.43 -7.51 28.21
CA GLY A 16 159.64 -7.39 29.07
C GLY A 16 160.06 -8.83 29.51
N THR A 17 161.15 -9.13 30.24
CA THR A 17 162.37 -8.42 30.70
C THR A 17 163.30 -9.44 31.44
N ALA A 18 164.58 -9.11 31.70
CA ALA A 18 165.51 -9.80 32.64
C ALA A 18 166.05 -11.23 32.27
N GLU A 19 167.20 -11.74 32.75
CA GLU A 19 168.50 -11.17 33.21
C GLU A 19 169.53 -12.34 33.44
N LYS A 20 170.84 -12.02 33.54
CA LYS A 20 171.98 -12.76 34.19
C LYS A 20 172.95 -13.64 33.37
N THR A 21 174.22 -13.46 33.74
CA THR A 21 175.51 -14.10 33.37
C THR A 21 175.86 -15.25 34.38
N PRO A 22 177.10 -15.83 34.58
CA PRO A 22 178.44 -15.63 33.97
C PRO A 22 179.34 -16.92 33.78
N THR A 23 180.66 -16.71 33.59
CA THR A 23 181.85 -17.53 34.02
C THR A 23 182.51 -18.67 33.18
N LYS A 24 183.81 -18.39 32.91
CA LYS A 24 185.00 -19.15 32.46
C LYS A 24 185.23 -20.59 33.01
N ASN A 25 185.95 -21.47 32.26
CA ASN A 25 187.41 -21.78 32.42
C ASN A 25 187.87 -23.25 32.07
N THR A 26 189.02 -23.35 31.39
CA THR A 26 190.09 -24.40 31.44
C THR A 26 189.80 -25.92 31.54
N LYS A 27 190.17 -26.68 30.48
CA LYS A 27 190.91 -27.97 30.60
C LYS A 27 191.60 -28.53 29.33
N LEU A 28 191.65 -27.82 28.20
CA LEU A 28 192.31 -28.29 26.95
C LEU A 28 193.71 -27.71 26.67
N TRP A 29 194.26 -26.91 27.61
CA TRP A 29 195.58 -26.26 27.48
C TRP A 29 196.78 -27.20 27.78
N GLN A 30 196.55 -28.48 28.06
CA GLN A 30 197.56 -29.36 28.68
C GLN A 30 197.79 -30.70 27.96
N LEU A 31 197.21 -30.91 26.76
CA LEU A 31 197.43 -32.14 25.96
C LEU A 31 198.01 -31.93 24.55
N LEU A 32 197.98 -30.72 23.97
CA LEU A 32 198.68 -30.46 22.69
C LEU A 32 200.12 -29.93 22.87
N ALA A 33 200.61 -29.83 24.10
CA ALA A 33 202.01 -29.48 24.40
C ALA A 33 202.99 -30.64 24.15
N LEU A 34 202.50 -31.82 23.76
CA LEU A 34 203.29 -33.06 23.59
C LEU A 34 202.92 -33.86 22.33
N ALA A 35 202.25 -33.22 21.36
CA ALA A 35 202.25 -33.60 19.95
C ALA A 35 203.05 -32.59 19.09
N LYS A 36 204.04 -31.93 19.72
CA LYS A 36 205.25 -31.49 19.03
C LYS A 36 205.92 -32.71 18.36
N GLU A 37 206.80 -32.42 17.42
CA GLU A 37 207.90 -33.31 17.00
C GLU A 37 207.61 -34.42 15.97
N VAL A 38 206.40 -34.52 15.38
CA VAL A 38 206.21 -35.21 14.08
C VAL A 38 205.25 -34.42 13.17
N SER A 39 205.64 -34.30 11.89
CA SER A 39 204.91 -33.67 10.76
C SER A 39 204.58 -32.17 10.85
N LYS A 40 205.18 -31.41 9.93
CA LYS A 40 204.95 -29.98 9.65
C LYS A 40 203.94 -29.80 8.50
N ASP A 41 203.62 -28.53 8.24
CA ASP A 41 202.92 -27.96 7.08
C ASP A 41 201.39 -28.17 7.08
N VAL A 42 200.55 -27.17 7.40
CA VAL A 42 200.33 -25.80 6.84
C VAL A 42 199.46 -25.83 5.59
N GLY A 43 198.22 -25.37 5.74
CA GLY A 43 197.14 -25.43 4.73
C GLY A 43 195.76 -25.56 5.39
N SER A 44 195.44 -24.83 6.47
CA SER A 44 194.96 -23.43 6.49
C SER A 44 193.61 -23.19 5.78
N ILE A 45 192.53 -23.21 6.59
CA ILE A 45 191.55 -22.12 6.71
C ILE A 45 190.81 -21.71 5.40
N GLU A 46 189.87 -22.54 4.91
CA GLU A 46 188.92 -22.11 3.86
C GLU A 46 187.49 -22.73 3.97
N ASP A 47 187.32 -23.96 4.46
CA ASP A 47 185.98 -24.62 4.45
C ASP A 47 185.07 -24.37 5.69
N PHE A 48 185.52 -23.61 6.70
CA PHE A 48 184.69 -23.33 7.89
C PHE A 48 183.64 -22.22 7.66
N GLU A 49 183.82 -21.35 6.67
CA GLU A 49 182.84 -20.33 6.29
C GLU A 49 181.64 -20.96 5.55
N LYS A 50 181.90 -21.93 4.67
CA LYS A 50 180.88 -22.60 3.87
C LYS A 50 179.80 -23.31 4.71
N SER A 51 180.21 -23.93 5.82
CA SER A 51 179.28 -24.56 6.77
C SER A 51 178.53 -23.55 7.66
N ALA A 52 178.98 -22.28 7.74
CA ALA A 52 178.25 -21.21 8.42
C ALA A 52 177.15 -20.63 7.52
N GLU A 53 177.43 -20.46 6.22
CA GLU A 53 176.45 -19.98 5.23
C GLU A 53 175.26 -20.94 5.08
N GLU A 54 175.49 -22.25 4.97
CA GLU A 54 174.43 -23.26 4.88
C GLU A 54 173.48 -23.26 6.09
N ARG A 55 173.97 -22.89 7.29
CA ARG A 55 173.15 -22.78 8.51
C ARG A 55 172.25 -21.56 8.52
N GLU A 56 172.70 -20.42 7.99
CA GLU A 56 171.87 -19.22 7.96
C GLU A 56 170.82 -19.30 6.82
N ALA A 57 171.14 -19.96 5.72
CA ALA A 57 170.17 -20.27 4.65
C ALA A 57 168.98 -21.14 5.16
N LEU A 58 169.28 -22.25 5.86
CA LEU A 58 168.25 -23.14 6.46
C LEU A 58 167.37 -22.43 7.49
N LYS A 59 167.93 -21.44 8.20
CA LYS A 59 167.22 -20.65 9.20
C LYS A 59 166.25 -19.66 8.56
N GLN A 60 166.65 -19.00 7.45
CA GLN A 60 165.76 -18.16 6.66
C GLN A 60 164.63 -18.96 6.00
N GLU A 61 164.90 -20.17 5.50
CA GLU A 61 163.85 -21.03 4.92
C GLU A 61 162.83 -21.49 5.98
N LEU A 62 163.29 -21.83 7.19
CA LEU A 62 162.41 -22.23 8.29
C LEU A 62 161.56 -21.06 8.82
N GLU A 63 162.11 -19.84 8.88
CA GLU A 63 161.38 -18.63 9.24
C GLU A 63 160.34 -18.25 8.17
N ALA A 64 160.69 -18.38 6.88
CA ALA A 64 159.74 -18.22 5.77
C ALA A 64 158.59 -19.24 5.83
N LYS A 65 158.87 -20.52 6.12
CA LYS A 65 157.85 -21.57 6.28
C LYS A 65 156.98 -21.38 7.51
N GLN A 66 157.52 -20.85 8.62
CA GLN A 66 156.71 -20.48 9.78
C GLN A 66 155.78 -19.28 9.48
N GLY A 67 156.23 -18.29 8.72
CA GLY A 67 155.39 -17.19 8.23
C GLY A 67 154.24 -17.65 7.32
N GLU A 68 154.52 -18.59 6.41
CA GLU A 68 153.52 -19.18 5.50
C GLU A 68 152.45 -19.98 6.26
N ASN A 69 152.85 -20.82 7.23
CA ASN A 69 151.93 -21.64 8.03
C ASN A 69 150.99 -20.76 8.89
N LYS A 70 151.50 -19.64 9.41
CA LYS A 70 150.70 -18.67 10.18
C LYS A 70 149.62 -18.00 9.31
N ARG A 71 149.98 -17.55 8.10
CA ARG A 71 149.01 -16.98 7.13
C ARG A 71 147.90 -17.96 6.75
N LEU A 72 148.23 -19.24 6.53
CA LEU A 72 147.23 -20.25 6.16
C LEU A 72 146.21 -20.51 7.26
N ARG A 73 146.62 -20.48 8.54
CA ARG A 73 145.69 -20.56 9.68
C ARG A 73 144.78 -19.34 9.76
N GLU A 74 145.35 -18.14 9.67
CA GLU A 74 144.59 -16.88 9.69
C GLU A 74 143.57 -16.80 8.53
N PHE A 75 143.89 -17.35 7.36
CA PHE A 75 142.96 -17.45 6.23
C PHE A 75 141.84 -18.48 6.44
N ASN A 76 142.16 -19.65 7.00
CA ASN A 76 141.17 -20.70 7.26
C ASN A 76 140.17 -20.28 8.36
N ASP A 77 140.65 -19.67 9.44
CA ASP A 77 139.81 -19.08 10.50
C ASP A 77 138.88 -17.97 9.95
N LYS A 78 139.31 -17.23 8.92
CA LYS A 78 138.46 -16.22 8.25
C LYS A 78 137.32 -16.88 7.48
N ILE A 79 137.59 -17.92 6.67
CA ILE A 79 136.57 -18.63 5.90
C ILE A 79 135.54 -19.32 6.81
N VAL A 80 135.98 -19.98 7.90
CA VAL A 80 135.06 -20.63 8.86
C VAL A 80 134.11 -19.61 9.49
N ARG A 81 134.60 -18.39 9.80
CA ARG A 81 133.79 -17.31 10.35
C ARG A 81 132.78 -16.78 9.34
N GLU A 82 133.22 -16.50 8.11
CA GLU A 82 132.34 -16.05 7.00
C GLU A 82 131.23 -17.06 6.67
N PHE A 83 131.52 -18.37 6.67
CA PHE A 83 130.51 -19.41 6.44
C PHE A 83 129.51 -19.53 7.60
N SER A 84 129.96 -19.37 8.84
CA SER A 84 129.10 -19.36 10.03
C SER A 84 128.12 -18.18 9.99
N ASP A 85 128.62 -16.98 9.70
CA ASP A 85 127.81 -15.76 9.64
C ASP A 85 126.79 -15.82 8.51
N HIS A 86 127.17 -16.34 7.33
CA HIS A 86 126.25 -16.49 6.20
C HIS A 86 125.15 -17.54 6.46
N LYS A 87 125.45 -18.60 7.22
CA LYS A 87 124.46 -19.60 7.65
C LYS A 87 123.47 -19.03 8.68
N ALA A 88 123.97 -18.27 9.67
CA ALA A 88 123.13 -17.59 10.64
C ALA A 88 122.21 -16.56 9.98
N GLN A 89 122.73 -15.76 9.04
CA GLN A 89 121.96 -14.75 8.33
C GLN A 89 120.90 -15.37 7.38
N ALA A 90 121.17 -16.54 6.79
CA ALA A 90 120.19 -17.27 6.00
C ALA A 90 119.01 -17.80 6.86
N ASN A 91 119.30 -18.44 8.00
CA ASN A 91 118.26 -18.92 8.91
C ASN A 91 117.36 -17.77 9.41
N ALA A 92 117.96 -16.65 9.87
CA ALA A 92 117.21 -15.48 10.35
C ALA A 92 116.29 -14.87 9.28
N LYS A 93 116.72 -14.85 8.00
CA LYS A 93 115.87 -14.42 6.86
C LYS A 93 114.72 -15.40 6.60
N THR A 94 114.93 -16.69 6.83
CA THR A 94 113.89 -17.71 6.63
C THR A 94 112.83 -17.63 7.73
N GLU A 95 113.24 -17.49 9.00
CA GLU A 95 112.33 -17.33 10.14
C GLU A 95 111.48 -16.04 10.04
N THR A 96 112.08 -14.91 9.65
CA THR A 96 111.33 -13.67 9.42
C THR A 96 110.32 -13.79 8.29
N LEU A 97 110.67 -14.46 7.19
CA LEU A 97 109.74 -14.72 6.08
C LEU A 97 108.55 -15.60 6.50
N PHE A 98 108.79 -16.63 7.31
CA PHE A 98 107.71 -17.48 7.84
C PHE A 98 106.82 -16.72 8.83
N ALA A 99 107.38 -15.91 9.73
CA ALA A 99 106.62 -15.08 10.65
C ALA A 99 105.73 -14.06 9.91
N GLU A 100 106.26 -13.41 8.87
CA GLU A 100 105.47 -12.52 8.00
C GLU A 100 104.35 -13.25 7.27
N PHE A 101 104.61 -14.46 6.75
CA PHE A 101 103.60 -15.25 6.05
C PHE A 101 102.49 -15.71 7.01
N GLU A 102 102.84 -16.19 8.20
CA GLU A 102 101.87 -16.60 9.22
C GLU A 102 101.02 -15.40 9.70
N GLN A 103 101.63 -14.22 9.86
CA GLN A 103 100.90 -13.00 10.18
C GLN A 103 99.94 -12.60 9.05
N LYS A 104 100.41 -12.58 7.79
CA LYS A 104 99.57 -12.29 6.61
C LYS A 104 98.43 -13.31 6.46
N TYR A 105 98.67 -14.59 6.74
CA TYR A 105 97.65 -15.64 6.72
C TYR A 105 96.58 -15.43 7.80
N LYS A 106 96.98 -15.10 9.04
CA LYS A 106 96.05 -14.75 10.13
C LYS A 106 95.21 -13.51 9.79
N THR A 107 95.82 -12.49 9.16
CA THR A 107 95.08 -11.31 8.68
C THR A 107 94.12 -11.67 7.54
N TYR A 108 94.50 -12.57 6.62
CA TYR A 108 93.62 -13.06 5.56
C TYR A 108 92.41 -13.83 6.10
N GLU A 109 92.62 -14.80 7.01
CA GLU A 109 91.54 -15.53 7.71
C GLU A 109 90.58 -14.56 8.43
N SER A 110 91.13 -13.61 9.19
CA SER A 110 90.35 -12.59 9.90
C SER A 110 89.53 -11.71 8.94
N ASN A 111 90.12 -11.28 7.82
CA ASN A 111 89.45 -10.46 6.82
C ASN A 111 88.38 -11.26 6.06
N LYS A 112 88.65 -12.52 5.75
CA LYS A 112 87.69 -13.43 5.12
C LYS A 112 86.46 -13.64 6.01
N ALA A 113 86.66 -13.92 7.29
CA ALA A 113 85.56 -14.04 8.25
C ALA A 113 84.75 -12.75 8.39
N ALA A 114 85.41 -11.58 8.35
CA ALA A 114 84.73 -10.28 8.37
C ALA A 114 83.92 -9.99 7.08
N VAL A 115 84.44 -10.39 5.91
CA VAL A 115 83.70 -10.29 4.63
C VAL A 115 82.49 -11.24 4.64
N GLU A 116 82.65 -12.50 5.03
CA GLU A 116 81.54 -13.46 5.12
C GLU A 116 80.46 -13.03 6.14
N ALA A 117 80.84 -12.28 7.19
CA ALA A 117 79.90 -11.66 8.12
C ALA A 117 79.13 -10.49 7.46
N MET A 118 79.85 -9.56 6.81
CA MET A 118 79.21 -8.44 6.10
C MET A 118 78.34 -8.90 4.92
N GLU A 119 78.70 -9.97 4.20
CA GLU A 119 77.85 -10.56 3.16
C GLU A 119 76.53 -11.10 3.71
N ARG A 120 76.55 -11.71 4.91
CA ARG A 120 75.33 -12.13 5.62
C ARG A 120 74.49 -10.93 6.04
N GLU A 121 75.10 -9.90 6.63
CA GLU A 121 74.39 -8.67 7.02
C GLU A 121 73.76 -7.95 5.82
N VAL A 122 74.46 -7.86 4.68
CA VAL A 122 73.94 -7.29 3.43
C VAL A 122 72.79 -8.13 2.87
N LYS A 123 72.85 -9.46 2.97
CA LYS A 123 71.74 -10.34 2.56
C LYS A 123 70.51 -10.12 3.43
N GLU A 124 70.67 -10.12 4.75
CA GLU A 124 69.56 -9.84 5.68
C GLU A 124 68.98 -8.43 5.49
N ALA A 125 69.81 -7.42 5.24
CA ALA A 125 69.37 -6.06 4.98
C ALA A 125 68.54 -5.98 3.69
N ARG A 126 68.93 -6.69 2.62
CA ARG A 126 68.16 -6.80 1.38
C ARG A 126 66.83 -7.53 1.57
N GLU A 127 66.81 -8.62 2.34
CA GLU A 127 65.58 -9.35 2.66
C GLU A 127 64.61 -8.49 3.49
N LYS A 128 65.14 -7.72 4.47
CA LYS A 128 64.35 -6.75 5.25
C LYS A 128 63.84 -5.58 4.40
N LEU A 129 64.62 -5.09 3.42
CA LEU A 129 64.21 -4.04 2.48
C LEU A 129 63.06 -4.53 1.58
N ALA A 130 63.21 -5.69 0.93
CA ALA A 130 62.17 -6.27 0.09
C ALA A 130 60.86 -6.53 0.88
N ALA A 131 60.98 -6.98 2.14
CA ALA A 131 59.82 -7.14 3.03
C ALA A 131 59.18 -5.80 3.45
N ALA A 132 59.92 -4.70 3.44
CA ALA A 132 59.40 -3.36 3.68
C ALA A 132 58.69 -2.80 2.44
N GLU A 133 59.26 -2.97 1.25
CA GLU A 133 58.65 -2.56 -0.05
C GLU A 133 57.30 -3.26 -0.29
N VAL A 134 57.20 -4.56 0.03
CA VAL A 134 55.91 -5.29 -0.04
C VAL A 134 54.87 -4.69 0.91
N LYS A 135 55.27 -4.39 2.16
CA LYS A 135 54.38 -3.76 3.14
C LYS A 135 53.98 -2.34 2.77
N GLU A 136 54.85 -1.58 2.12
CA GLU A 136 54.54 -0.26 1.59
C GLU A 136 53.46 -0.35 0.50
N GLY A 137 53.56 -1.31 -0.41
CA GLY A 137 52.52 -1.61 -1.39
C GLY A 137 51.18 -2.07 -0.77
N GLU A 138 51.22 -2.89 0.29
CA GLU A 138 50.03 -3.28 1.06
C GLU A 138 49.38 -2.07 1.75
N VAL A 139 50.18 -1.19 2.37
CA VAL A 139 49.71 0.04 3.02
C VAL A 139 49.08 1.00 2.01
N GLU A 140 49.65 1.15 0.82
CA GLU A 140 49.10 2.02 -0.22
C GLU A 140 47.78 1.47 -0.80
N ASN A 141 47.69 0.16 -1.02
CA ASN A 141 46.41 -0.50 -1.36
C ASN A 141 45.35 -0.32 -0.25
N LEU A 142 45.73 -0.42 1.02
CA LEU A 142 44.82 -0.20 2.15
C LEU A 142 44.34 1.25 2.23
N LYS A 143 45.19 2.25 1.95
CA LYS A 143 44.78 3.66 1.85
C LYS A 143 43.79 3.89 0.71
N GLN A 144 44.04 3.32 -0.47
CA GLN A 144 43.11 3.44 -1.60
C GLN A 144 41.75 2.81 -1.29
N ASN A 145 41.74 1.62 -0.67
CA ASN A 145 40.51 0.97 -0.21
C ASN A 145 39.78 1.78 0.86
N LEU A 146 40.50 2.40 1.81
CA LEU A 146 39.92 3.29 2.83
C LEU A 146 39.25 4.51 2.17
N ALA A 147 39.96 5.21 1.29
CA ALA A 147 39.44 6.38 0.60
C ALA A 147 38.22 6.05 -0.28
N ALA A 148 38.22 4.88 -0.94
CA ALA A 148 37.05 4.39 -1.69
C ALA A 148 35.87 4.08 -0.76
N ALA A 149 36.11 3.46 0.39
CA ALA A 149 35.06 3.18 1.39
C ALA A 149 34.48 4.46 1.99
N GLU A 150 35.30 5.48 2.28
CA GLU A 150 34.87 6.80 2.74
C GLU A 150 34.03 7.55 1.67
N ALA A 151 34.41 7.44 0.40
CA ALA A 151 33.62 7.97 -0.72
C ALA A 151 32.25 7.26 -0.85
N HIS A 152 32.20 5.93 -0.70
CA HIS A 152 30.94 5.18 -0.70
C HIS A 152 30.06 5.50 0.50
N LEU A 153 30.63 5.61 1.70
CA LEU A 153 29.90 6.00 2.92
C LEU A 153 29.31 7.41 2.81
N THR A 154 30.06 8.36 2.24
CA THR A 154 29.55 9.72 2.02
C THR A 154 28.45 9.77 0.96
N SER A 155 28.54 9.00 -0.13
CA SER A 155 27.48 8.85 -1.14
C SER A 155 26.18 8.30 -0.54
N HIS A 156 26.25 7.15 0.13
CA HIS A 156 25.09 6.55 0.78
C HIS A 156 24.50 7.46 1.88
N ALA A 157 25.35 8.19 2.61
CA ALA A 157 24.87 9.17 3.58
C ALA A 157 24.15 10.38 2.93
N SER A 158 24.41 10.72 1.67
CA SER A 158 23.58 11.67 0.90
C SER A 158 22.28 11.02 0.40
N GLU A 159 22.34 9.82 -0.20
CA GLU A 159 21.18 9.10 -0.72
C GLU A 159 20.12 8.86 0.38
N ILE A 160 20.53 8.46 1.58
CA ILE A 160 19.63 8.30 2.74
C ILE A 160 19.00 9.64 3.16
N ARG A 161 19.73 10.75 3.07
CA ARG A 161 19.18 12.08 3.37
C ARG A 161 18.15 12.53 2.33
N GLU A 162 18.40 12.24 1.05
CA GLU A 162 17.48 12.55 -0.04
C GLU A 162 16.20 11.71 0.04
N MET A 163 16.31 10.38 0.22
CA MET A 163 15.15 9.50 0.42
C MET A 163 14.34 9.87 1.67
N ASN A 164 14.98 10.26 2.77
CA ASN A 164 14.26 10.72 3.97
C ASN A 164 13.51 12.04 3.72
N ALA A 165 14.10 12.97 2.96
CA ALA A 165 13.43 14.22 2.58
C ALA A 165 12.24 13.97 1.64
N GLU A 166 12.39 13.05 0.68
CA GLU A 166 11.29 12.62 -0.18
C GLU A 166 10.18 11.92 0.62
N CYS A 167 10.52 11.05 1.57
CA CYS A 167 9.56 10.35 2.41
C CYS A 167 8.73 11.33 3.29
N GLU A 168 9.35 12.33 3.90
CA GLU A 168 8.62 13.36 4.65
C GLU A 168 7.79 14.27 3.74
N LEU A 169 8.23 14.54 2.50
CA LEU A 169 7.44 15.26 1.51
C LEU A 169 6.20 14.46 1.09
N GLN A 170 6.36 13.18 0.73
CA GLN A 170 5.25 12.30 0.35
C GLN A 170 4.25 12.11 1.50
N LYS A 171 4.75 11.96 2.74
CA LYS A 171 3.91 11.91 3.95
C LYS A 171 3.12 13.20 4.14
N SER A 172 3.76 14.36 4.02
CA SER A 172 3.08 15.66 4.10
C SER A 172 2.01 15.82 3.01
N GLN A 173 2.27 15.34 1.80
CA GLN A 173 1.29 15.32 0.70
C GLN A 173 0.12 14.37 1.00
N MET A 174 0.38 13.18 1.56
CA MET A 174 -0.69 12.26 1.97
C MET A 174 -1.56 12.84 3.09
N GLU A 175 -0.96 13.48 4.09
CA GLU A 175 -1.69 14.15 5.17
C GLU A 175 -2.58 15.29 4.64
N ALA A 176 -2.08 16.11 3.71
CA ALA A 176 -2.87 17.13 3.03
C ALA A 176 -4.04 16.52 2.22
N ASN A 177 -3.78 15.49 1.41
CA ASN A 177 -4.80 14.80 0.62
C ASN A 177 -5.89 14.15 1.49
N ILE A 178 -5.56 13.66 2.69
CA ILE A 178 -6.52 13.10 3.65
C ILE A 178 -7.47 14.19 4.17
N GLU A 179 -6.94 15.36 4.53
CA GLU A 179 -7.76 16.47 5.02
C GLU A 179 -8.61 17.09 3.88
N GLU A 180 -8.08 17.17 2.65
CA GLU A 180 -8.86 17.54 1.46
C GLU A 180 -10.01 16.55 1.18
N LEU A 181 -9.75 15.25 1.24
CA LEU A 181 -10.75 14.21 1.04
C LEU A 181 -11.83 14.25 2.13
N LYS A 182 -11.44 14.49 3.38
CA LYS A 182 -12.35 14.70 4.51
C LYS A 182 -13.22 15.94 4.29
N GLY A 183 -12.63 17.08 3.93
CA GLY A 183 -13.38 18.30 3.60
C GLY A 183 -14.30 18.14 2.38
N CYS A 184 -13.91 17.33 1.39
CA CYS A 184 -14.78 16.97 0.26
C CYS A 184 -15.95 16.06 0.70
N LYS A 185 -15.70 15.11 1.61
CA LYS A 185 -16.75 14.24 2.18
C LYS A 185 -17.75 15.02 3.03
N GLU A 186 -17.29 15.99 3.82
CA GLU A 186 -18.14 16.89 4.59
C GLU A 186 -19.01 17.76 3.66
N LYS A 187 -18.40 18.37 2.62
CA LYS A 187 -19.14 19.13 1.59
C LYS A 187 -20.16 18.27 0.83
N LEU A 188 -19.80 17.02 0.50
CA LEU A 188 -20.71 16.08 -0.14
C LEU A 188 -21.89 15.76 0.78
N THR A 189 -21.62 15.40 2.04
CA THR A 189 -22.66 15.08 3.04
C THR A 189 -23.59 16.27 3.25
N GLN A 190 -23.06 17.50 3.32
CA GLN A 190 -23.86 18.72 3.39
C GLN A 190 -24.72 18.90 2.14
N ALA A 191 -24.14 18.79 0.94
CA ALA A 191 -24.91 18.93 -0.31
C ALA A 191 -25.99 17.85 -0.47
N GLN A 192 -25.75 16.62 0.00
CA GLN A 192 -26.75 15.54 0.04
C GLN A 192 -27.88 15.89 1.03
N SER A 193 -27.55 16.40 2.22
CA SER A 193 -28.53 16.89 3.20
C SER A 193 -29.34 18.07 2.65
N ASP A 194 -28.69 19.03 2.01
CA ASP A 194 -29.33 20.21 1.40
C ASP A 194 -30.29 19.81 0.26
N LEU A 195 -29.97 18.74 -0.48
CA LEU A 195 -30.84 18.15 -1.50
C LEU A 195 -31.98 17.30 -0.92
N GLY A 196 -31.96 16.98 0.37
CA GLY A 196 -32.96 16.13 1.03
C GLY A 196 -32.76 14.64 0.76
N GLU A 197 -31.51 14.19 0.62
CA GLU A 197 -31.19 12.75 0.55
C GLU A 197 -31.55 12.06 1.87
N GLY A 198 -32.31 10.96 1.79
CA GLY A 198 -32.87 10.26 2.95
C GLY A 198 -34.31 10.66 3.34
N ILE A 199 -34.89 11.71 2.74
CA ILE A 199 -36.33 12.03 2.89
C ILE A 199 -37.18 10.98 2.15
N LEU A 200 -36.74 10.62 0.95
CA LEU A 200 -37.32 9.56 0.14
C LEU A 200 -36.72 8.21 0.54
N ARG A 201 -37.57 7.17 0.56
CA ARG A 201 -37.23 5.79 0.95
C ARG A 201 -37.29 4.87 -0.26
N ASP A 202 -36.36 3.93 -0.37
CA ASP A 202 -36.45 2.84 -1.34
C ASP A 202 -37.61 1.90 -0.96
N PHE A 203 -38.71 1.92 -1.73
CA PHE A 203 -39.82 0.98 -1.55
C PHE A 203 -39.47 -0.34 -2.23
N GLY A 204 -39.04 -1.32 -1.44
CA GLY A 204 -38.75 -2.67 -1.91
C GLY A 204 -40.02 -3.46 -2.25
N THR A 205 -39.83 -4.72 -2.64
CA THR A 205 -40.94 -5.58 -3.07
C THR A 205 -41.94 -5.88 -1.96
N GLU A 206 -41.53 -5.84 -0.69
CA GLU A 206 -42.43 -6.08 0.44
C GLU A 206 -43.20 -4.82 0.83
N GLU A 207 -42.58 -3.64 0.74
CA GLU A 207 -43.22 -2.34 0.94
C GLU A 207 -44.31 -2.11 -0.11
N VAL A 208 -44.03 -2.41 -1.39
CA VAL A 208 -45.04 -2.32 -2.47
C VAL A 208 -46.17 -3.34 -2.29
N LYS A 209 -45.89 -4.57 -1.86
CA LYS A 209 -46.92 -5.57 -1.52
C LYS A 209 -47.79 -5.13 -0.35
N LYS A 210 -47.18 -4.55 0.68
CA LYS A 210 -47.90 -4.01 1.84
C LYS A 210 -48.80 -2.86 1.42
N LEU A 211 -48.28 -1.87 0.70
CA LEU A 211 -49.06 -0.74 0.17
C LEU A 211 -50.24 -1.23 -0.70
N ARG A 212 -50.02 -2.22 -1.57
CA ARG A 212 -51.10 -2.89 -2.34
C ARG A 212 -52.18 -3.48 -1.42
N SER A 213 -51.79 -4.14 -0.34
CA SER A 213 -52.73 -4.71 0.64
C SER A 213 -53.51 -3.61 1.38
N ASP A 214 -52.81 -2.60 1.86
CA ASP A 214 -53.38 -1.47 2.61
C ASP A 214 -54.38 -0.68 1.73
N LEU A 215 -54.06 -0.49 0.45
CA LEU A 215 -54.95 0.12 -0.55
C LEU A 215 -56.20 -0.73 -0.85
N GLN A 216 -56.06 -2.06 -0.91
CA GLN A 216 -57.19 -2.97 -1.08
C GLN A 216 -58.10 -3.00 0.16
N GLU A 217 -57.53 -2.93 1.37
CA GLU A 217 -58.29 -2.78 2.60
C GLU A 217 -59.02 -1.43 2.65
N LEU A 218 -58.38 -0.34 2.20
CA LEU A 218 -59.01 0.98 2.09
C LEU A 218 -60.15 0.99 1.07
N SER A 219 -59.97 0.41 -0.12
CA SER A 219 -61.02 0.23 -1.13
C SER A 219 -62.22 -0.50 -0.54
N LYS A 220 -61.98 -1.62 0.17
CA LYS A 220 -63.04 -2.35 0.85
C LYS A 220 -63.73 -1.49 1.92
N LYS A 221 -62.99 -0.77 2.76
CA LYS A 221 -63.55 0.13 3.78
C LYS A 221 -64.43 1.25 3.20
N VAL A 222 -64.03 1.83 2.07
CA VAL A 222 -64.84 2.83 1.34
C VAL A 222 -66.18 2.21 0.93
N HIS A 223 -66.14 1.02 0.33
CA HIS A 223 -67.34 0.35 -0.18
C HIS A 223 -68.23 -0.25 0.93
N ASP A 224 -67.64 -0.77 2.01
CA ASP A 224 -68.37 -1.19 3.22
C ASP A 224 -69.09 0.02 3.85
N PHE A 225 -68.42 1.17 3.94
CA PHE A 225 -69.00 2.44 4.38
C PHE A 225 -70.14 2.89 3.45
N VAL A 226 -69.96 2.85 2.13
CA VAL A 226 -71.04 3.19 1.17
C VAL A 226 -72.23 2.24 1.29
N ASN A 227 -72.00 0.94 1.50
CA ASN A 227 -73.06 -0.02 1.77
C ASN A 227 -73.80 0.25 3.09
N GLU A 228 -73.11 0.69 4.14
CA GLU A 228 -73.72 1.07 5.42
C GLU A 228 -74.72 2.23 5.25
N TYR A 229 -74.40 3.23 4.41
CA TYR A 229 -75.18 4.48 4.31
C TYR A 229 -76.14 4.56 3.13
N PHE A 230 -75.89 3.89 2.00
CA PHE A 230 -76.64 4.07 0.74
C PHE A 230 -77.35 2.82 0.20
N ASN A 231 -77.09 1.63 0.75
CA ASN A 231 -77.75 0.38 0.33
C ASN A 231 -79.18 0.23 0.91
N ASP A 232 -79.68 1.25 1.62
CA ASP A 232 -81.07 1.30 2.04
C ASP A 232 -82.01 1.53 0.86
N HIS A 233 -83.18 0.92 0.97
CA HIS A 233 -84.20 0.96 -0.07
C HIS A 233 -85.15 2.15 0.13
N ASP A 234 -85.34 2.59 1.37
CA ASP A 234 -86.21 3.71 1.74
C ASP A 234 -85.50 5.07 1.61
N GLY A 235 -86.27 6.16 1.46
CA GLY A 235 -85.79 7.55 1.41
C GLY A 235 -85.48 8.12 0.01
N ALA A 236 -85.30 7.26 -1.01
CA ALA A 236 -84.89 7.69 -2.36
C ALA A 236 -85.89 8.58 -3.13
N HIS A 237 -87.12 8.75 -2.64
CA HIS A 237 -88.15 9.59 -3.25
C HIS A 237 -87.98 11.08 -2.90
N ASP A 238 -87.41 11.40 -1.75
CA ASP A 238 -87.32 12.78 -1.25
C ASP A 238 -86.10 13.53 -1.84
N SER A 239 -85.11 12.80 -2.38
CA SER A 239 -83.83 13.34 -2.90
C SER A 239 -83.75 13.31 -4.44
N ALA A 240 -84.87 13.56 -5.13
CA ALA A 240 -84.96 13.40 -6.59
C ALA A 240 -84.05 14.38 -7.38
N SER A 241 -83.87 15.60 -6.87
CA SER A 241 -82.95 16.62 -7.40
C SER A 241 -81.49 16.15 -7.35
N GLU A 242 -81.08 15.60 -6.22
CA GLU A 242 -79.71 15.20 -5.92
C GLU A 242 -79.34 13.93 -6.68
N ILE A 243 -80.31 13.03 -6.91
CA ILE A 243 -80.15 11.90 -7.84
C ILE A 243 -79.97 12.39 -9.28
N GLN A 244 -80.64 13.48 -9.69
CA GLN A 244 -80.45 14.08 -11.01
C GLN A 244 -79.08 14.76 -11.15
N GLU A 245 -78.58 15.43 -10.10
CA GLU A 245 -77.23 16.00 -10.07
C GLU A 245 -76.15 14.92 -10.14
N LEU A 246 -76.29 13.82 -9.38
CA LEU A 246 -75.41 12.66 -9.51
C LEU A 246 -75.44 12.03 -10.90
N HIS A 247 -76.61 11.98 -11.55
CA HIS A 247 -76.70 11.47 -12.92
C HIS A 247 -76.05 12.41 -13.94
N ALA A 248 -76.04 13.73 -13.69
CA ALA A 248 -75.27 14.67 -14.49
C ALA A 248 -73.74 14.50 -14.31
N ARG A 249 -73.28 14.19 -13.09
CA ARG A 249 -71.86 13.89 -12.78
C ARG A 249 -71.42 12.52 -13.35
N PHE A 250 -72.29 11.51 -13.27
CA PHE A 250 -72.01 10.14 -13.71
C PHE A 250 -73.08 9.59 -14.69
N PRO A 251 -73.16 10.11 -15.93
CA PRO A 251 -74.25 9.82 -16.87
C PRO A 251 -74.32 8.37 -17.37
N LYS A 252 -73.23 7.61 -17.18
CA LYS A 252 -73.17 6.18 -17.52
C LYS A 252 -73.79 5.28 -16.43
N ILE A 253 -73.97 5.76 -15.18
CA ILE A 253 -74.61 4.98 -14.11
C ILE A 253 -76.14 5.10 -14.26
N PRO A 254 -76.89 3.99 -14.33
CA PRO A 254 -78.35 4.01 -14.41
C PRO A 254 -78.98 4.35 -13.06
N LEU A 255 -79.02 5.64 -12.73
CA LEU A 255 -79.60 6.16 -11.50
C LEU A 255 -81.12 6.32 -11.58
N SER A 256 -81.81 6.03 -10.48
CA SER A 256 -83.26 6.17 -10.37
C SER A 256 -83.70 6.46 -8.92
N THR A 257 -84.87 7.10 -8.78
CA THR A 257 -85.55 7.37 -7.51
C THR A 257 -86.32 6.17 -6.95
N ARG A 258 -86.21 4.98 -7.57
CA ARG A 258 -86.91 3.77 -7.12
C ARG A 258 -86.27 3.18 -5.86
N THR A 259 -87.10 2.54 -5.06
CA THR A 259 -86.74 1.87 -3.79
C THR A 259 -86.36 0.39 -3.98
N THR A 260 -85.93 0.01 -5.18
CA THR A 260 -85.53 -1.37 -5.49
C THR A 260 -84.08 -1.66 -5.12
N LYS A 261 -83.70 -2.95 -5.05
CA LYS A 261 -82.33 -3.40 -4.80
C LYS A 261 -81.35 -2.88 -5.85
N ALA A 262 -81.69 -3.01 -7.12
CA ALA A 262 -80.85 -2.55 -8.22
C ALA A 262 -80.66 -1.03 -8.18
N SER A 263 -81.73 -0.25 -7.97
CA SER A 263 -81.65 1.21 -7.85
C SER A 263 -80.86 1.65 -6.60
N ALA A 264 -80.97 0.95 -5.46
CA ALA A 264 -80.13 1.20 -4.28
C ALA A 264 -78.64 0.93 -4.57
N LYS A 265 -78.32 -0.18 -5.24
CA LYS A 265 -76.95 -0.49 -5.67
C LYS A 265 -76.39 0.54 -6.64
N MET A 266 -77.18 1.08 -7.57
CA MET A 266 -76.70 2.16 -8.44
C MET A 266 -76.44 3.46 -7.69
N ARG A 267 -77.19 3.77 -6.62
CA ARG A 267 -76.85 4.87 -5.70
C ARG A 267 -75.57 4.60 -4.93
N CYS A 268 -75.33 3.37 -4.45
CA CYS A 268 -74.03 2.98 -3.88
C CYS A 268 -72.90 3.21 -4.89
N ALA A 269 -73.02 2.76 -6.14
CA ALA A 269 -71.97 2.92 -7.14
C ALA A 269 -71.67 4.39 -7.46
N ALA A 270 -72.68 5.27 -7.45
CA ALA A 270 -72.46 6.70 -7.58
C ALA A 270 -71.80 7.32 -6.32
N ALA A 271 -72.15 6.86 -5.12
CA ALA A 271 -71.49 7.29 -3.88
C ALA A 271 -70.02 6.85 -3.81
N ASP A 272 -69.71 5.60 -4.18
CA ASP A 272 -68.34 5.09 -4.36
C ASP A 272 -67.57 5.97 -5.36
N ALA A 273 -68.17 6.31 -6.51
CA ALA A 273 -67.54 7.16 -7.52
C ALA A 273 -67.26 8.61 -7.03
N VAL A 274 -68.18 9.23 -6.26
CA VAL A 274 -67.93 10.54 -5.62
C VAL A 274 -66.76 10.46 -4.64
N ILE A 275 -66.69 9.41 -3.82
CA ILE A 275 -65.58 9.23 -2.87
C ILE A 275 -64.27 8.98 -3.62
N ALA A 276 -64.26 8.18 -4.69
CA ALA A 276 -63.08 7.94 -5.52
C ALA A 276 -62.56 9.24 -6.18
N GLU A 277 -63.44 10.06 -6.76
CA GLU A 277 -63.09 11.35 -7.35
C GLU A 277 -62.53 12.33 -6.28
N THR A 278 -63.13 12.32 -5.09
CA THR A 278 -62.66 13.13 -3.94
C THR A 278 -61.29 12.66 -3.44
N LEU A 279 -61.09 11.35 -3.31
CA LEU A 279 -59.81 10.75 -2.92
C LEU A 279 -58.72 11.15 -3.92
N LEU A 280 -58.96 11.04 -5.22
CA LEU A 280 -58.02 11.44 -6.26
C LEU A 280 -57.68 12.95 -6.21
N SER A 281 -58.69 13.80 -5.99
CA SER A 281 -58.54 15.26 -6.04
C SER A 281 -57.85 15.86 -4.80
N TYR A 282 -57.97 15.22 -3.64
CA TYR A 282 -57.51 15.75 -2.35
C TYR A 282 -56.46 14.89 -1.64
N VAL A 283 -56.56 13.57 -1.73
CA VAL A 283 -55.76 12.63 -0.94
C VAL A 283 -54.63 12.02 -1.76
N PHE A 284 -54.93 11.38 -2.89
CA PHE A 284 -53.95 10.67 -3.71
C PHE A 284 -53.20 11.60 -4.68
N VAL A 285 -52.73 12.73 -4.14
CA VAL A 285 -51.96 13.76 -4.85
C VAL A 285 -50.45 13.56 -4.63
N PRO A 286 -49.56 14.05 -5.51
CA PRO A 286 -48.12 13.86 -5.36
C PRO A 286 -47.52 14.47 -4.09
N PHE A 287 -48.10 15.58 -3.59
CA PHE A 287 -47.62 16.29 -2.41
C PHE A 287 -48.74 16.83 -1.53
N TYR A 288 -48.57 16.70 -0.22
CA TYR A 288 -49.30 17.48 0.77
C TYR A 288 -48.61 18.81 1.02
N VAL A 289 -49.05 19.82 0.26
CA VAL A 289 -48.65 21.24 0.37
C VAL A 289 -49.87 22.14 0.54
N ALA A 290 -49.62 23.40 0.92
CA ALA A 290 -50.62 24.44 1.00
C ALA A 290 -51.41 24.60 -0.32
N SER A 291 -52.68 25.00 -0.18
CA SER A 291 -53.68 24.94 -1.25
C SER A 291 -53.38 25.85 -2.45
N ASP A 292 -52.69 26.96 -2.20
CA ASP A 292 -52.17 27.94 -3.15
C ASP A 292 -50.92 27.44 -3.90
N MET A 293 -50.06 26.67 -3.21
CA MET A 293 -48.86 26.08 -3.82
C MET A 293 -49.15 24.83 -4.66
N ARG A 294 -50.25 24.10 -4.40
CA ARG A 294 -50.55 22.79 -5.00
C ARG A 294 -50.50 22.78 -6.54
N ALA A 295 -51.09 23.77 -7.19
CA ALA A 295 -51.12 23.85 -8.66
C ALA A 295 -49.72 24.08 -9.25
N THR A 296 -48.97 25.01 -8.66
CA THR A 296 -47.57 25.29 -9.04
C THR A 296 -46.68 24.08 -8.81
N ALA A 297 -46.83 23.40 -7.67
CA ALA A 297 -46.02 22.22 -7.34
C ALA A 297 -46.26 21.05 -8.29
N SER A 298 -47.54 20.79 -8.63
CA SER A 298 -47.92 19.77 -9.60
C SER A 298 -47.43 20.11 -11.01
N SER A 299 -47.50 21.39 -11.40
CA SER A 299 -47.00 21.87 -12.70
C SER A 299 -45.48 21.73 -12.81
N MET A 300 -44.74 22.01 -11.73
CA MET A 300 -43.28 21.93 -11.74
C MET A 300 -42.78 20.48 -11.70
N LEU A 301 -43.49 19.58 -11.00
CA LEU A 301 -43.27 18.14 -11.12
C LEU A 301 -43.49 17.66 -12.56
N GLY A 302 -44.58 18.11 -13.21
CA GLY A 302 -44.85 17.84 -14.62
C GLY A 302 -43.79 18.39 -15.58
N PHE A 303 -43.17 19.53 -15.26
CA PHE A 303 -42.05 20.10 -16.05
C PHE A 303 -40.79 19.22 -16.00
N PHE A 304 -40.57 18.47 -14.92
CA PHE A 304 -39.46 17.53 -14.80
C PHE A 304 -39.74 16.14 -15.39
N LYS A 305 -40.96 15.89 -15.90
CA LYS A 305 -41.39 14.57 -16.39
C LYS A 305 -40.39 13.99 -17.41
N GLY A 306 -39.75 12.88 -17.03
CA GLY A 306 -38.74 12.17 -17.83
C GLY A 306 -37.28 12.44 -17.44
N ASP A 307 -37.03 13.30 -16.45
CA ASP A 307 -35.74 13.44 -15.76
C ASP A 307 -35.91 12.96 -14.31
N GLU A 308 -35.82 11.64 -14.11
CA GLU A 308 -35.98 10.96 -12.82
C GLU A 308 -35.12 11.60 -11.71
N ARG A 309 -33.93 12.11 -12.05
CA ARG A 309 -33.04 12.78 -11.10
C ARG A 309 -33.60 14.13 -10.65
N ARG A 310 -34.11 14.96 -11.57
CA ARG A 310 -34.73 16.24 -11.22
C ARG A 310 -36.06 16.04 -10.50
N GLU A 311 -36.88 15.08 -10.92
CA GLU A 311 -38.10 14.69 -10.23
C GLU A 311 -37.79 14.29 -8.78
N THR A 312 -36.83 13.38 -8.57
CA THR A 312 -36.42 12.91 -7.23
C THR A 312 -35.96 14.06 -6.34
N VAL A 313 -35.05 14.92 -6.82
CA VAL A 313 -34.57 16.09 -6.06
C VAL A 313 -35.72 17.05 -5.74
N TYR A 314 -36.58 17.34 -6.72
CA TYR A 314 -37.72 18.23 -6.51
C TYR A 314 -38.70 17.67 -5.47
N ARG A 315 -38.98 16.37 -5.51
CA ARG A 315 -39.83 15.68 -4.53
C ARG A 315 -39.22 15.72 -3.14
N SER A 316 -37.92 15.47 -2.98
CA SER A 316 -37.21 15.63 -1.69
C SER A 316 -37.33 17.06 -1.14
N GLN A 317 -37.12 18.08 -1.97
CA GLN A 317 -37.22 19.49 -1.54
C GLN A 317 -38.63 19.85 -1.07
N ILE A 318 -39.67 19.45 -1.81
CA ILE A 318 -41.06 19.77 -1.44
C ILE A 318 -41.47 19.03 -0.15
N LEU A 319 -41.13 17.74 -0.03
CA LEU A 319 -41.45 16.94 1.15
C LEU A 319 -40.64 17.36 2.39
N GLY A 320 -39.43 17.92 2.21
CA GLY A 320 -38.60 18.49 3.27
C GLY A 320 -38.90 19.94 3.64
N SER A 321 -39.77 20.65 2.90
CA SER A 321 -40.06 22.07 3.11
C SER A 321 -40.98 22.37 4.30
N LEU A 322 -41.61 21.34 4.89
CA LEU A 322 -42.52 21.45 6.03
C LEU A 322 -42.04 20.51 7.15
N SER A 323 -42.19 20.92 8.40
CA SER A 323 -41.97 20.00 9.53
C SER A 323 -43.09 18.95 9.61
N ASP A 324 -42.79 17.78 10.18
CA ASP A 324 -43.78 16.69 10.32
C ASP A 324 -45.03 17.11 11.14
N SER A 325 -44.88 18.05 12.09
CA SER A 325 -46.00 18.64 12.86
C SER A 325 -46.85 19.56 11.98
N GLU A 326 -46.25 20.49 11.23
CA GLU A 326 -47.00 21.36 10.29
C GLU A 326 -47.71 20.53 9.22
N GLN A 327 -47.03 19.52 8.67
CA GLN A 327 -47.58 18.63 7.65
C GLN A 327 -48.82 17.88 8.18
N THR A 328 -48.78 17.39 9.42
CA THR A 328 -49.87 16.62 10.04
C THR A 328 -51.00 17.51 10.56
N GLU A 329 -50.69 18.50 11.39
CA GLU A 329 -51.69 19.29 12.12
C GLU A 329 -52.39 20.33 11.24
N THR A 330 -51.74 20.83 10.19
CA THR A 330 -52.29 21.88 9.34
C THR A 330 -52.67 21.40 7.94
N VAL A 331 -51.75 20.74 7.22
CA VAL A 331 -51.98 20.40 5.80
C VAL A 331 -52.86 19.16 5.66
N GLN A 332 -52.55 18.08 6.39
CA GLN A 332 -53.34 16.84 6.34
C GLN A 332 -54.77 17.05 6.89
N GLU A 333 -54.96 17.73 8.02
CA GLU A 333 -56.32 18.01 8.52
C GLU A 333 -57.10 19.02 7.64
N ASP A 334 -56.45 19.97 6.95
CA ASP A 334 -57.14 20.80 5.93
C ASP A 334 -57.61 19.96 4.72
N ILE A 335 -56.79 19.01 4.27
CA ILE A 335 -57.15 18.04 3.24
C ILE A 335 -58.34 17.19 3.67
N VAL A 336 -58.28 16.60 4.87
CA VAL A 336 -59.38 15.82 5.47
C VAL A 336 -60.66 16.67 5.54
N ARG A 337 -60.56 17.92 6.02
CA ARG A 337 -61.69 18.85 6.11
C ARG A 337 -62.31 19.13 4.74
N LYS A 338 -61.50 19.45 3.73
CA LYS A 338 -61.97 19.75 2.36
C LYS A 338 -62.62 18.53 1.72
N ALA A 339 -61.95 17.39 1.73
CA ALA A 339 -62.48 16.13 1.20
C ALA A 339 -63.77 15.69 1.91
N SER A 340 -63.82 15.83 3.24
CA SER A 340 -65.02 15.53 4.02
C SER A 340 -66.18 16.44 3.66
N ASN A 341 -65.92 17.73 3.42
CA ASN A 341 -66.97 18.69 3.08
C ASN A 341 -67.53 18.44 1.68
N GLU A 342 -66.70 18.09 0.68
CA GLU A 342 -67.13 17.72 -0.68
C GLU A 342 -68.03 16.47 -0.69
N VAL A 343 -67.64 15.42 0.04
CA VAL A 343 -68.47 14.21 0.20
C VAL A 343 -69.75 14.49 0.98
N ARG A 344 -69.69 15.32 2.03
CA ARG A 344 -70.89 15.69 2.79
C ARG A 344 -71.85 16.54 1.96
N SER A 345 -71.40 17.56 1.25
CA SER A 345 -72.30 18.40 0.42
C SER A 345 -72.98 17.58 -0.67
N THR A 346 -72.25 16.66 -1.30
CA THR A 346 -72.76 15.86 -2.42
C THR A 346 -73.66 14.72 -1.97
N LEU A 347 -73.31 13.99 -0.90
CA LEU A 347 -73.97 12.73 -0.55
C LEU A 347 -74.86 12.78 0.68
N HIS A 348 -74.70 13.75 1.60
CA HIS A 348 -75.53 13.83 2.82
C HIS A 348 -77.05 13.92 2.53
N PRO A 349 -77.53 14.65 1.51
CA PRO A 349 -78.96 14.70 1.18
C PRO A 349 -79.57 13.36 0.72
N LEU A 350 -78.72 12.39 0.35
CA LEU A 350 -79.11 11.05 -0.11
C LEU A 350 -79.10 10.03 1.03
N VAL A 351 -78.58 10.40 2.22
CA VAL A 351 -78.55 9.53 3.40
C VAL A 351 -79.87 9.65 4.16
N VAL A 352 -80.47 8.51 4.48
CA VAL A 352 -81.69 8.42 5.30
C VAL A 352 -81.52 9.14 6.64
N ALA A 353 -82.54 9.90 7.07
CA ALA A 353 -82.45 10.84 8.19
C ALA A 353 -81.86 10.25 9.50
N TYR A 354 -82.15 8.98 9.81
CA TYR A 354 -81.65 8.33 11.03
C TYR A 354 -80.16 7.95 10.96
N LYS A 355 -79.56 7.89 9.77
CA LYS A 355 -78.12 7.63 9.56
C LYS A 355 -77.29 8.90 9.34
N GLN A 356 -77.93 10.04 9.06
CA GLN A 356 -77.25 11.31 8.70
C GLN A 356 -76.17 11.75 9.70
N THR A 357 -76.43 11.67 11.01
CA THR A 357 -75.45 12.01 12.06
C THR A 357 -74.27 11.04 12.09
N GLY A 358 -74.52 9.74 11.87
CA GLY A 358 -73.48 8.71 11.78
C GLY A 358 -72.56 8.96 10.58
N PHE A 359 -73.15 9.12 9.40
CA PHE A 359 -72.47 9.48 8.17
C PHE A 359 -71.59 10.72 8.35
N TYR A 360 -72.17 11.81 8.87
CA TYR A 360 -71.46 13.07 9.05
C TYR A 360 -70.20 12.90 9.91
N ASN A 361 -70.26 12.10 10.97
CA ASN A 361 -69.13 11.85 11.88
C ASN A 361 -68.12 10.83 11.34
N ALA A 362 -68.57 9.87 10.53
CA ALA A 362 -67.72 8.82 9.97
C ALA A 362 -66.86 9.29 8.77
N VAL A 363 -67.37 10.19 7.93
CA VAL A 363 -66.65 10.69 6.73
C VAL A 363 -65.22 11.18 7.02
N PRO A 364 -64.94 12.05 8.02
CA PRO A 364 -63.56 12.48 8.30
C PRO A 364 -62.63 11.35 8.76
N THR A 365 -63.18 10.32 9.42
CA THR A 365 -62.40 9.18 9.89
C THR A 365 -61.92 8.31 8.73
N LEU A 366 -62.77 8.13 7.71
CA LEU A 366 -62.39 7.48 6.45
C LEU A 366 -61.27 8.26 5.74
N PHE A 367 -61.40 9.58 5.61
CA PHE A 367 -60.38 10.41 4.96
C PHE A 367 -59.06 10.49 5.74
N ARG A 368 -59.06 10.52 7.08
CA ARG A 368 -57.81 10.43 7.86
C ARG A 368 -57.05 9.14 7.60
N GLN A 369 -57.74 8.00 7.51
CA GLN A 369 -57.09 6.72 7.21
C GLN A 369 -56.45 6.74 5.82
N ALA A 370 -57.16 7.28 4.82
CA ALA A 370 -56.63 7.41 3.46
C ALA A 370 -55.42 8.37 3.39
N VAL A 371 -55.48 9.51 4.08
CA VAL A 371 -54.39 10.50 4.15
C VAL A 371 -53.16 9.94 4.86
N ALA A 372 -53.32 9.24 5.99
CA ALA A 372 -52.21 8.64 6.71
C ALA A 372 -51.52 7.53 5.90
N LEU A 373 -52.28 6.71 5.17
CA LEU A 373 -51.74 5.70 4.26
C LEU A 373 -50.93 6.35 3.13
N TRP A 374 -51.49 7.38 2.49
CA TRP A 374 -50.85 8.01 1.33
C TRP A 374 -49.66 8.91 1.69
N ALA A 375 -49.63 9.49 2.89
CA ALA A 375 -48.49 10.28 3.38
C ALA A 375 -47.17 9.50 3.37
N ASP A 376 -47.21 8.18 3.66
CA ASP A 376 -46.02 7.32 3.60
C ASP A 376 -45.64 6.99 2.14
N ALA A 377 -46.65 6.73 1.29
CA ALA A 377 -46.46 6.48 -0.15
C ALA A 377 -45.85 7.69 -0.90
N GLN A 378 -46.20 8.93 -0.51
CA GLN A 378 -45.58 10.15 -1.07
C GLN A 378 -44.05 10.16 -0.87
N ARG A 379 -43.54 9.52 0.19
CA ARG A 379 -42.10 9.41 0.50
C ARG A 379 -41.41 8.21 -0.16
N SER A 380 -42.07 7.46 -1.05
CA SER A 380 -41.41 6.48 -1.92
C SER A 380 -40.44 7.18 -2.89
N ARG A 381 -39.21 6.66 -3.04
CA ARG A 381 -38.25 7.15 -4.03
C ARG A 381 -38.80 7.06 -5.45
N ASP A 382 -39.37 5.92 -5.80
CA ASP A 382 -40.08 5.76 -7.06
C ASP A 382 -41.44 6.45 -6.94
N MET A 383 -41.80 7.26 -7.95
CA MET A 383 -43.04 8.02 -7.90
C MET A 383 -44.24 7.09 -8.11
N ILE A 384 -45.14 7.08 -7.12
CA ILE A 384 -46.40 6.37 -7.18
C ILE A 384 -47.50 7.37 -7.55
N THR A 385 -48.21 7.13 -8.65
CA THR A 385 -49.36 7.91 -9.09
C THR A 385 -50.65 7.16 -8.81
N ALA A 386 -51.72 7.89 -8.50
CA ALA A 386 -53.08 7.38 -8.53
C ALA A 386 -53.76 7.91 -9.79
N GLU A 387 -54.43 7.01 -10.50
CA GLU A 387 -54.95 7.27 -11.84
C GLU A 387 -56.34 6.68 -12.01
N MET A 388 -57.09 7.20 -12.98
CA MET A 388 -58.39 6.69 -13.37
C MET A 388 -58.16 5.73 -14.54
N PRO A 389 -58.42 4.41 -14.41
CA PRO A 389 -58.14 3.46 -15.49
C PRO A 389 -58.89 3.80 -16.78
N ASP A 390 -58.13 3.95 -17.87
CA ASP A 390 -58.64 4.12 -19.23
C ASP A 390 -59.53 2.94 -19.65
N GLU A 391 -60.42 3.11 -20.65
CA GLU A 391 -61.30 2.01 -21.09
C GLU A 391 -60.53 0.82 -21.70
N GLU A 392 -59.28 0.99 -22.11
CA GLU A 392 -58.41 -0.12 -22.57
C GLU A 392 -57.73 -0.86 -21.40
N ASP A 393 -57.19 -0.13 -20.42
CA ASP A 393 -56.50 -0.67 -19.23
C ASP A 393 -57.47 -1.26 -18.20
N SER A 394 -58.72 -0.78 -18.19
CA SER A 394 -59.85 -1.27 -17.39
C SER A 394 -60.14 -2.77 -17.50
N ARG A 395 -59.49 -3.49 -18.43
CA ARG A 395 -59.56 -4.96 -18.53
C ARG A 395 -58.99 -5.66 -17.30
N GLY A 396 -57.92 -5.10 -16.69
CA GLY A 396 -57.31 -5.61 -15.45
C GLY A 396 -58.01 -5.11 -14.17
N ALA A 397 -58.88 -4.11 -14.26
CA ALA A 397 -59.57 -3.54 -13.11
C ALA A 397 -60.55 -4.54 -12.46
N ARG A 398 -60.64 -4.45 -11.13
CA ARG A 398 -61.52 -5.27 -10.28
C ARG A 398 -62.96 -4.79 -10.31
N GLN A 399 -63.83 -5.61 -9.72
CA GLN A 399 -65.23 -5.31 -9.46
C GLN A 399 -65.52 -5.65 -7.99
N TYR A 400 -66.51 -4.99 -7.39
CA TYR A 400 -67.09 -5.47 -6.13
C TYR A 400 -68.13 -6.56 -6.42
N ASP A 401 -68.06 -7.67 -5.68
CA ASP A 401 -68.87 -8.88 -5.92
C ASP A 401 -70.38 -8.64 -5.74
N ASP A 402 -70.75 -7.68 -4.88
CA ASP A 402 -72.12 -7.39 -4.48
C ASP A 402 -73.00 -6.83 -5.62
N TYR A 403 -72.38 -6.28 -6.67
CA TYR A 403 -73.05 -5.83 -7.89
C TYR A 403 -73.38 -6.97 -8.88
N ASP A 404 -72.79 -8.17 -8.73
CA ASP A 404 -73.08 -9.33 -9.59
C ASP A 404 -73.93 -10.42 -8.90
N VAL A 405 -74.47 -10.14 -7.71
CA VAL A 405 -75.32 -11.08 -6.96
C VAL A 405 -76.74 -11.13 -7.54
N GLY A 406 -76.91 -11.84 -8.67
CA GLY A 406 -78.23 -12.05 -9.27
C GLY A 406 -78.29 -13.14 -10.34
N ASN A 407 -79.48 -13.74 -10.51
CA ASN A 407 -79.80 -14.65 -11.62
C ASN A 407 -80.02 -13.88 -12.94
N ALA A 408 -79.19 -12.86 -13.23
CA ALA A 408 -79.26 -12.11 -14.46
C ALA A 408 -79.02 -13.07 -15.64
N ARG A 409 -80.01 -13.18 -16.53
CA ARG A 409 -79.87 -13.97 -17.76
C ARG A 409 -78.81 -13.27 -18.63
N LYS A 410 -77.58 -13.79 -18.62
CA LYS A 410 -76.52 -13.39 -19.56
C LYS A 410 -77.12 -13.36 -20.97
N THR A 411 -77.26 -12.15 -21.51
CA THR A 411 -77.97 -11.91 -22.75
C THR A 411 -77.23 -12.60 -23.90
N LYS A 412 -77.96 -13.34 -24.74
CA LYS A 412 -77.37 -14.06 -25.87
C LYS A 412 -76.95 -13.08 -26.97
N GLY A 413 -75.73 -12.57 -26.84
CA GLY A 413 -75.06 -11.71 -27.80
C GLY A 413 -74.07 -10.82 -27.05
N ASN A 414 -72.78 -10.93 -27.37
CA ASN A 414 -71.70 -10.17 -26.71
C ASN A 414 -72.02 -8.68 -26.70
N PRO A 415 -72.40 -8.08 -25.55
CA PRO A 415 -72.40 -6.63 -25.43
C PRO A 415 -70.93 -6.19 -25.44
N LYS A 416 -70.64 -5.01 -26.00
CA LYS A 416 -69.33 -4.41 -25.78
C LYS A 416 -69.23 -4.11 -24.29
N LEU A 417 -68.35 -4.82 -23.58
CA LEU A 417 -68.07 -4.54 -22.16
C LEU A 417 -67.57 -3.10 -22.06
N THR A 418 -68.23 -2.30 -21.22
CA THR A 418 -67.94 -0.88 -21.04
C THR A 418 -67.87 -0.56 -19.55
N VAL A 419 -66.88 0.26 -19.18
CA VAL A 419 -66.83 0.84 -17.83
C VAL A 419 -67.83 1.98 -17.75
N LEU A 420 -68.70 1.88 -16.74
CA LEU A 420 -69.72 2.88 -16.43
C LEU A 420 -69.17 3.92 -15.45
N ALA A 421 -68.43 3.49 -14.43
CA ALA A 421 -67.79 4.37 -13.47
C ALA A 421 -66.57 3.70 -12.85
N ILE A 422 -65.67 4.51 -12.29
CA ILE A 422 -64.56 4.06 -11.46
C ILE A 422 -64.99 4.25 -10.01
N LEU A 423 -64.92 3.19 -9.24
CA LEU A 423 -65.36 3.09 -7.84
C LEU A 423 -64.18 3.14 -6.87
N PHE A 424 -62.97 2.89 -7.36
CA PHE A 424 -61.71 3.15 -6.66
C PHE A 424 -60.58 3.30 -7.70
N PRO A 425 -59.65 4.28 -7.55
CA PRO A 425 -58.59 4.53 -8.53
C PRO A 425 -57.59 3.37 -8.63
N GLN A 426 -56.86 3.32 -9.74
CA GLN A 426 -55.70 2.44 -9.90
C GLN A 426 -54.42 3.15 -9.42
N PHE A 427 -53.38 2.38 -9.11
CA PHE A 427 -52.10 2.92 -8.64
C PHE A 427 -50.95 2.36 -9.46
N VAL A 428 -50.10 3.26 -9.95
CA VAL A 428 -49.02 2.97 -10.90
C VAL A 428 -47.69 3.43 -10.30
N CYS A 429 -46.62 2.68 -10.56
CA CYS A 429 -45.25 3.03 -10.23
C CYS A 429 -44.34 2.61 -11.38
N ARG A 430 -43.57 3.53 -11.97
CA ARG A 430 -42.72 3.27 -13.16
C ARG A 430 -43.46 2.52 -14.29
N ASP A 431 -44.66 3.00 -14.63
CA ASP A 431 -45.57 2.41 -15.64
C ASP A 431 -46.08 0.98 -15.32
N GLU A 432 -45.78 0.42 -14.15
CA GLU A 432 -46.35 -0.85 -13.66
C GLU A 432 -47.53 -0.60 -12.70
N VAL A 433 -48.65 -1.30 -12.90
CA VAL A 433 -49.81 -1.24 -11.99
C VAL A 433 -49.48 -1.96 -10.68
N ILE A 434 -49.22 -1.18 -9.62
CA ILE A 434 -48.95 -1.72 -8.29
C ILE A 434 -50.23 -2.09 -7.54
N ALA A 435 -51.37 -1.45 -7.83
CA ALA A 435 -52.68 -1.87 -7.32
C ALA A 435 -53.79 -1.59 -8.34
N GLU A 436 -54.57 -2.63 -8.66
CA GLU A 436 -55.70 -2.57 -9.60
C GLU A 436 -56.83 -1.72 -9.01
N GLY A 437 -57.35 -0.77 -9.80
CA GLY A 437 -58.56 -0.03 -9.44
C GLY A 437 -59.83 -0.87 -9.49
N VAL A 438 -60.95 -0.32 -9.02
CA VAL A 438 -62.26 -0.97 -9.04
C VAL A 438 -63.22 -0.21 -9.95
N VAL A 439 -63.97 -0.92 -10.80
CA VAL A 439 -64.87 -0.33 -11.79
C VAL A 439 -66.28 -0.96 -11.76
N LEU A 440 -67.29 -0.15 -12.06
CA LEU A 440 -68.63 -0.59 -12.41
C LEU A 440 -68.67 -0.93 -13.91
N ARG A 441 -69.11 -2.12 -14.29
CA ARG A 441 -69.22 -2.56 -15.70
C ARG A 441 -70.67 -2.82 -16.12
N SER A 442 -70.92 -2.68 -17.42
CA SER A 442 -72.25 -2.83 -18.03
C SER A 442 -72.84 -4.24 -18.03
N ASP A 443 -72.07 -5.26 -17.66
CA ASP A 443 -72.48 -6.67 -17.63
C ASP A 443 -72.87 -7.20 -16.24
N GLN A 444 -72.65 -6.42 -15.17
CA GLN A 444 -72.95 -6.83 -13.79
C GLN A 444 -74.47 -6.93 -13.54
N ALA A 445 -74.91 -7.94 -12.80
CA ALA A 445 -76.32 -8.25 -12.60
C ALA A 445 -77.17 -7.04 -12.14
N ALA A 446 -76.72 -6.27 -11.15
CA ALA A 446 -77.44 -5.12 -10.61
C ALA A 446 -77.58 -3.96 -11.62
N VAL A 447 -76.59 -3.80 -12.51
CA VAL A 447 -76.61 -2.79 -13.58
C VAL A 447 -77.65 -3.16 -14.65
N LEU A 448 -77.70 -4.44 -15.02
CA LEU A 448 -78.67 -4.95 -16.00
C LEU A 448 -80.11 -4.80 -15.48
N GLU A 449 -80.36 -5.13 -14.21
CA GLU A 449 -81.67 -4.96 -13.55
C GLU A 449 -82.08 -3.47 -13.49
N ALA A 450 -81.17 -2.57 -13.10
CA ALA A 450 -81.44 -1.12 -13.09
C ALA A 450 -81.71 -0.55 -14.49
N LEU A 451 -81.04 -1.06 -15.53
CA LEU A 451 -81.31 -0.68 -16.93
C LEU A 451 -82.64 -1.20 -17.46
N GLU A 452 -83.15 -2.34 -16.97
CA GLU A 452 -84.50 -2.81 -17.28
C GLU A 452 -85.55 -1.94 -16.56
N GLU A 453 -85.35 -1.66 -15.27
CA GLU A 453 -86.21 -0.74 -14.49
C GLU A 453 -86.35 0.64 -15.14
N ALA A 454 -85.26 1.21 -15.64
CA ALA A 454 -85.24 2.51 -16.32
C ALA A 454 -86.03 2.48 -17.64
N LYS A 455 -85.97 1.39 -18.40
CA LYS A 455 -86.70 1.22 -19.67
C LYS A 455 -88.21 1.10 -19.47
N ASP A 456 -88.64 0.39 -18.42
CA ASP A 456 -90.06 0.26 -18.08
C ASP A 456 -90.72 1.63 -17.77
N ASN A 457 -89.92 2.62 -17.34
CA ASN A 457 -90.39 3.98 -17.12
C ASN A 457 -90.73 4.73 -18.42
N GLY A 458 -90.06 4.40 -19.54
CA GLY A 458 -90.30 5.01 -20.85
C GLY A 458 -91.63 4.60 -21.53
N GLY A 459 -92.30 3.55 -21.01
CA GLY A 459 -93.58 3.06 -21.52
C GLY A 459 -94.82 3.75 -20.95
N ALA A 460 -94.67 4.66 -19.99
CA ALA A 460 -95.79 5.22 -19.21
C ALA A 460 -96.63 6.29 -19.92
N ASN A 461 -96.27 6.71 -21.15
CA ASN A 461 -97.17 7.42 -22.06
C ASN A 461 -97.85 6.42 -23.01
N GLY A 462 -98.61 5.50 -22.42
CA GLY A 462 -99.33 4.44 -23.09
C GLY A 462 -100.83 4.71 -23.15
N ASP A 463 -101.30 5.10 -24.33
CA ASP A 463 -102.70 5.08 -24.75
C ASP A 463 -103.46 3.83 -24.25
N ALA A 464 -104.68 3.99 -23.74
CA ALA A 464 -105.44 2.92 -23.08
C ALA A 464 -105.99 1.85 -24.05
N LYS A 465 -105.10 1.10 -24.71
CA LYS A 465 -105.44 -0.07 -25.53
C LYS A 465 -105.81 -1.26 -24.66
N LYS A 466 -107.12 -1.35 -24.38
CA LYS A 466 -107.81 -2.54 -23.82
C LYS A 466 -107.24 -3.84 -24.41
N LYS A 467 -106.68 -4.71 -23.56
CA LYS A 467 -106.51 -6.13 -23.91
C LYS A 467 -107.87 -6.84 -23.75
N PRO A 468 -108.27 -7.72 -24.70
CA PRO A 468 -109.50 -8.48 -24.61
C PRO A 468 -109.41 -9.56 -23.53
N GLY A 469 -110.53 -9.87 -22.88
CA GLY A 469 -110.56 -10.67 -21.67
C GLY A 469 -110.42 -12.19 -21.87
N THR A 470 -109.88 -12.86 -20.85
CA THR A 470 -109.81 -14.32 -20.78
C THR A 470 -110.84 -14.87 -19.80
N ARG A 471 -111.88 -15.49 -20.36
CA ARG A 471 -112.90 -16.37 -19.74
C ARG A 471 -112.69 -16.77 -18.27
N ARG A 472 -113.63 -16.34 -17.41
CA ARG A 472 -114.04 -17.16 -16.24
C ARG A 472 -114.67 -18.46 -16.75
N ARG A 473 -114.29 -19.60 -16.16
CA ARG A 473 -114.95 -20.90 -16.38
C ARG A 473 -115.84 -21.22 -15.18
N SER A 474 -117.09 -21.57 -15.42
CA SER A 474 -118.09 -21.88 -14.40
C SER A 474 -118.18 -23.39 -14.14
N SER A 475 -118.43 -23.74 -12.87
CA SER A 475 -118.96 -25.02 -12.40
C SER A 475 -119.59 -24.74 -11.03
N ALA A 476 -120.89 -24.54 -10.92
CA ALA A 476 -121.97 -25.55 -10.96
C ALA A 476 -122.50 -25.75 -9.52
N GLU A 477 -123.75 -25.36 -9.29
CA GLU A 477 -124.47 -25.60 -8.03
C GLU A 477 -124.72 -27.09 -7.79
N PRO A 478 -125.12 -27.46 -6.56
CA PRO A 478 -126.45 -28.04 -6.48
C PRO A 478 -127.31 -27.56 -5.28
N LYS A 479 -128.53 -27.10 -5.62
CA LYS A 479 -129.82 -27.44 -5.02
C LYS A 479 -129.96 -27.47 -3.48
N SER A 480 -130.71 -26.50 -2.97
CA SER A 480 -131.45 -26.61 -1.71
C SER A 480 -132.48 -27.77 -1.72
N PRO A 481 -132.93 -28.21 -0.54
CA PRO A 481 -134.37 -28.33 -0.35
C PRO A 481 -134.89 -27.65 0.95
N LEU A 482 -136.18 -27.29 0.93
CA LEU A 482 -136.92 -26.70 2.04
C LEU A 482 -137.29 -27.71 3.13
N ARG A 483 -137.38 -27.23 4.38
CA ARG A 483 -138.38 -27.50 5.46
C ARG A 483 -137.71 -27.27 6.83
N LYS A 484 -138.39 -26.73 7.85
CA LYS A 484 -139.82 -26.37 7.98
C LYS A 484 -139.96 -25.16 8.91
#